data_AF-A0A7X3KAW0-F1
#
_entry.id   AF-A0A7X3KAW0-F1
#
_cell.length_a   1.000
_cell.length_b   1.000
_cell.length_c   1.000
_cell.angle_alpha   90.00
_cell.angle_beta   90.00
_cell.angle_gamma   90.00
#
_symmetry.space_group_name_H-M   'P 1'
#
loop_
_entity.id
_entity.type
_entity.pdbx_description
1 polymer ?
#
loop_
_entity_poly.entity_id
_entity_poly.type
_entity_poly.pdbx_seq_one_letter_code
_entity_poly.pdbx_strand_id
1 'polypeptide(L)'
;MTRTIEILKRFLGYFVFSSVSIGLTGCAMYSGTPFASPVSSTTIGLYTKLAEKNEPSLSGDIDAFKKDGHFHTVAYIAAIAGLENRAIELACYSQAPDEIKRYNAVPVAVWGVISWDYRRRIMDTLHSLHGGDYAAVARRRSILHQLVKVSSASRTRDWETGFLIHALGDSFAHVHGDLEKPEAFGSLVGHGFEFFNDPDEIFGGAEPNKNYHKYVAYTSSLFEALSTSSNAIGRTALASFQNDIAQKAQSAREPLDVISTLHAYGGTFKEQDCERLYNEIDDTKVRAFLEDLERKLATG
;
A
#
# COMPACT_ATOMS: atom_id res chain seq x y z
N MET A 1 -34.40 -47.31 20.05
CA MET A 1 -35.26 -48.28 19.33
C MET A 1 -35.34 -47.83 17.87
N THR A 2 -34.55 -48.45 16.98
CA THR A 2 -35.00 -49.44 15.97
C THR A 2 -35.84 -48.81 14.85
N ARG A 3 -35.25 -48.40 13.72
CA ARG A 3 -35.05 -49.13 12.44
C ARG A 3 -36.33 -49.38 11.61
N THR A 4 -36.36 -48.84 10.38
CA THR A 4 -37.10 -49.34 9.18
C THR A 4 -36.50 -48.55 7.99
N ILE A 5 -35.71 -49.05 7.02
CA ILE A 5 -35.75 -50.20 6.08
C ILE A 5 -36.87 -50.11 5.04
N GLU A 6 -36.52 -49.81 3.78
CA GLU A 6 -36.88 -50.52 2.52
C GLU A 6 -35.87 -50.09 1.42
N ILE A 7 -35.06 -50.93 0.73
CA ILE A 7 -35.31 -52.07 -0.21
C ILE A 7 -35.68 -51.55 -1.62
N LEU A 8 -35.15 -51.97 -2.79
CA LEU A 8 -34.09 -52.88 -3.27
C LEU A 8 -33.92 -52.66 -4.81
N LYS A 9 -32.68 -52.79 -5.29
CA LYS A 9 -32.17 -53.52 -6.49
C LYS A 9 -32.78 -53.37 -7.91
N ARG A 10 -31.84 -53.02 -8.83
CA ARG A 10 -31.34 -53.74 -10.04
C ARG A 10 -32.30 -54.04 -11.21
N PHE A 11 -31.84 -53.75 -12.44
CA PHE A 11 -31.62 -54.78 -13.49
C PHE A 11 -30.66 -54.28 -14.60
N LEU A 12 -29.80 -55.20 -15.06
CA LEU A 12 -28.86 -55.11 -16.18
C LEU A 12 -29.57 -55.23 -17.54
N GLY A 13 -28.96 -54.72 -18.61
CA GLY A 13 -29.23 -55.16 -20.00
C GLY A 13 -28.34 -54.45 -21.02
N TYR A 14 -27.65 -55.22 -21.87
CA TYR A 14 -26.58 -54.83 -22.79
C TYR A 14 -27.02 -54.90 -24.28
N PHE A 15 -26.35 -54.12 -25.14
CA PHE A 15 -26.11 -54.24 -26.61
C PHE A 15 -27.27 -54.07 -27.63
N VAL A 16 -27.08 -53.19 -28.65
CA VAL A 16 -26.61 -53.49 -30.04
C VAL A 16 -26.52 -52.17 -30.89
N PHE A 17 -25.59 -52.18 -31.85
CA PHE A 17 -25.09 -51.16 -32.80
C PHE A 17 -26.03 -50.69 -33.93
N SER A 18 -25.76 -49.47 -34.47
CA SER A 18 -25.71 -49.06 -35.91
C SER A 18 -25.67 -47.52 -36.01
N SER A 19 -24.53 -46.85 -36.23
CA SER A 19 -23.80 -46.53 -37.49
C SER A 19 -24.51 -45.57 -38.46
N VAL A 20 -24.02 -44.32 -38.56
CA VAL A 20 -23.82 -43.59 -39.83
C VAL A 20 -22.54 -42.75 -39.73
N SER A 21 -21.68 -42.94 -40.73
CA SER A 21 -20.38 -42.29 -40.95
C SER A 21 -20.49 -41.03 -41.81
N ILE A 22 -19.47 -40.17 -41.75
CA ILE A 22 -18.79 -39.35 -42.79
C ILE A 22 -17.92 -38.38 -41.95
N GLY A 23 -16.60 -38.24 -42.05
CA GLY A 23 -15.60 -38.60 -43.06
C GLY A 23 -14.65 -37.40 -43.18
N LEU A 24 -13.34 -37.69 -43.32
CA LEU A 24 -12.23 -36.83 -43.76
C LEU A 24 -11.25 -36.26 -42.69
N THR A 25 -10.18 -37.05 -42.50
CA THR A 25 -8.76 -36.70 -42.80
C THR A 25 -8.19 -35.33 -42.43
N GLY A 26 -7.05 -35.36 -41.73
CA GLY A 26 -5.92 -34.48 -42.06
C GLY A 26 -5.14 -33.95 -40.85
N CYS A 27 -3.99 -34.56 -40.55
CA CYS A 27 -2.96 -33.94 -39.74
C CYS A 27 -2.36 -32.73 -40.49
N ALA A 28 -2.32 -31.56 -39.86
CA ALA A 28 -1.36 -30.51 -40.18
C ALA A 28 -1.14 -29.63 -38.94
N MET A 29 0.14 -29.39 -38.65
CA MET A 29 0.65 -28.60 -37.54
C MET A 29 0.09 -27.17 -37.59
N TYR A 30 -0.34 -26.64 -36.45
CA TYR A 30 -0.54 -25.19 -36.29
C TYR A 30 0.34 -24.70 -35.14
N SER A 31 1.51 -24.19 -35.52
CA SER A 31 2.26 -23.20 -34.76
C SER A 31 1.41 -21.92 -34.71
N GLY A 32 0.72 -21.71 -33.60
CA GLY A 32 0.02 -20.46 -33.30
C GLY A 32 0.48 -19.95 -31.95
N THR A 33 1.44 -19.03 -31.96
CA THR A 33 1.76 -18.20 -30.80
C THR A 33 0.49 -17.51 -30.30
N PRO A 34 0.22 -17.43 -28.99
CA PRO A 34 -0.77 -16.49 -28.52
C PRO A 34 -0.24 -15.08 -28.80
N PHE A 35 -0.99 -14.35 -29.60
CA PHE A 35 -0.85 -12.92 -29.88
C PHE A 35 -0.81 -12.16 -28.55
N ALA A 36 0.39 -11.95 -28.01
CA ALA A 36 0.65 -10.85 -27.10
C ALA A 36 0.45 -9.58 -27.95
N SER A 37 -0.70 -8.94 -27.79
CA SER A 37 -0.83 -7.57 -28.28
C SER A 37 0.28 -6.76 -27.62
N PRO A 38 1.15 -6.07 -28.38
CA PRO A 38 2.19 -5.27 -27.78
C PRO A 38 1.51 -4.16 -26.99
N VAL A 39 1.61 -4.25 -25.67
CA VAL A 39 1.34 -3.12 -24.78
C VAL A 39 2.18 -1.96 -25.32
N SER A 40 1.52 -0.85 -25.65
CA SER A 40 2.18 0.32 -26.20
C SER A 40 3.36 0.71 -25.30
N SER A 41 4.57 0.44 -25.80
CA SER A 41 5.86 0.62 -25.14
C SER A 41 6.15 2.04 -24.67
N THR A 42 5.28 3.00 -24.98
CA THR A 42 5.45 4.43 -24.68
C THR A 42 5.06 4.81 -23.26
N THR A 43 4.08 4.15 -22.63
CA THR A 43 3.66 4.50 -21.26
C THR A 43 4.53 3.80 -20.20
N ILE A 44 5.03 2.60 -20.50
CA ILE A 44 5.96 1.84 -19.62
C ILE A 44 7.41 2.28 -19.83
N GLY A 45 7.76 2.73 -21.05
CA GLY A 45 9.12 3.12 -21.42
C GLY A 45 9.62 4.43 -20.82
N LEU A 46 8.76 5.24 -20.19
CA LEU A 46 9.18 6.46 -19.49
C LEU A 46 9.78 6.17 -18.10
N TYR A 47 9.52 5.01 -17.52
CA TYR A 47 9.93 4.65 -16.15
C TYR A 47 11.09 3.65 -16.10
N THR A 48 11.60 3.17 -17.24
CA THR A 48 12.64 2.11 -17.30
C THR A 48 14.05 2.58 -17.67
N LYS A 49 14.32 3.89 -17.70
CA LYS A 49 15.68 4.39 -17.94
C LYS A 49 16.12 5.33 -16.81
N LEU A 50 17.31 5.00 -16.27
CA LEU A 50 18.19 5.79 -15.41
C LEU A 50 18.21 5.34 -13.94
N ALA A 51 18.84 4.19 -13.69
CA ALA A 51 19.51 3.91 -12.43
C ALA A 51 21.03 3.99 -12.69
N GLU A 52 21.61 5.18 -12.52
CA GLU A 52 23.08 5.32 -12.45
C GLU A 52 23.50 5.59 -11.00
N LYS A 53 24.52 4.82 -10.61
CA LYS A 53 25.11 4.65 -9.28
C LYS A 53 25.24 5.91 -8.44
N ASN A 54 24.75 5.83 -7.21
CA ASN A 54 25.47 6.28 -6.02
C ASN A 54 25.18 5.28 -4.90
N GLU A 55 26.22 4.71 -4.28
CA GLU A 55 26.06 3.80 -3.15
C GLU A 55 25.88 4.61 -1.86
N PRO A 56 24.78 4.45 -1.12
CA PRO A 56 24.52 5.22 0.09
C PRO A 56 24.96 4.45 1.37
N SER A 57 24.92 5.14 2.51
CA SER A 57 25.58 4.75 3.76
C SER A 57 24.61 4.28 4.86
N LEU A 58 24.89 3.10 5.44
CA LEU A 58 24.01 2.25 6.24
C LEU A 58 23.18 2.90 7.38
N SER A 59 23.61 4.02 7.97
CA SER A 59 22.84 4.72 9.04
C SER A 59 21.95 5.85 8.53
N GLY A 60 22.27 6.44 7.36
CA GLY A 60 21.36 7.36 6.68
C GLY A 60 20.27 6.63 5.90
N ASP A 61 20.47 5.33 5.66
CA ASP A 61 19.63 4.51 4.79
C ASP A 61 18.35 3.98 5.44
N ILE A 62 18.27 3.92 6.78
CA ILE A 62 17.03 3.55 7.50
C ILE A 62 16.06 4.73 7.54
N ASP A 63 16.55 5.95 7.81
CA ASP A 63 15.73 7.16 7.69
C ASP A 63 15.36 7.44 6.23
N ALA A 64 16.28 7.17 5.28
CA ALA A 64 15.96 7.16 3.87
C ALA A 64 14.90 6.10 3.56
N PHE A 65 14.96 4.87 4.11
CA PHE A 65 13.93 3.85 3.90
C PHE A 65 12.53 4.31 4.35
N LYS A 66 12.40 4.88 5.56
CA LYS A 66 11.12 5.40 6.08
C LYS A 66 10.56 6.49 5.17
N LYS A 67 11.43 7.38 4.73
CA LYS A 67 11.11 8.53 3.88
C LYS A 67 10.83 8.16 2.42
N ASP A 68 11.58 7.21 1.89
CA ASP A 68 11.56 6.75 0.50
C ASP A 68 10.45 5.71 0.27
N GLY A 69 10.15 4.92 1.31
CA GLY A 69 9.07 3.94 1.32
C GLY A 69 7.71 4.61 1.12
N HIS A 70 7.38 5.64 1.90
CA HIS A 70 6.12 6.37 1.74
C HIS A 70 6.10 7.20 0.45
N PHE A 71 7.15 7.98 0.19
CA PHE A 71 7.20 8.86 -0.97
C PHE A 71 7.14 8.12 -2.31
N HIS A 72 8.06 7.19 -2.58
CA HIS A 72 8.12 6.51 -3.88
C HIS A 72 6.98 5.52 -4.09
N THR A 73 6.52 4.86 -3.01
CA THR A 73 5.33 3.99 -3.11
C THR A 73 4.10 4.80 -3.52
N VAL A 74 3.85 5.93 -2.87
CA VAL A 74 2.68 6.76 -3.19
C VAL A 74 2.78 7.32 -4.61
N ALA A 75 3.96 7.81 -5.01
CA ALA A 75 4.19 8.30 -6.37
C ALA A 75 3.88 7.21 -7.42
N TYR A 76 4.42 6.02 -7.23
CA TYR A 76 4.20 4.91 -8.17
C TYR A 76 2.73 4.45 -8.19
N ILE A 77 2.13 4.22 -7.01
CA ILE A 77 0.73 3.75 -6.90
C ILE A 77 -0.24 4.77 -7.49
N ALA A 78 -0.03 6.07 -7.23
CA ALA A 78 -0.84 7.13 -7.83
C ALA A 78 -0.70 7.17 -9.36
N ALA A 79 0.53 7.01 -9.88
CA ALA A 79 0.76 6.96 -11.32
C ALA A 79 0.02 5.79 -11.97
N ILE A 80 0.18 4.56 -11.48
CA ILE A 80 -0.50 3.39 -12.04
C ILE A 80 -2.02 3.42 -11.81
N ALA A 81 -2.51 4.20 -10.84
CA ALA A 81 -3.93 4.46 -10.63
C ALA A 81 -4.55 5.43 -11.66
N GLY A 82 -3.73 6.06 -12.52
CA GLY A 82 -4.16 7.04 -13.51
C GLY A 82 -4.17 8.48 -12.99
N LEU A 83 -3.35 8.77 -11.97
CA LEU A 83 -3.16 10.10 -11.38
C LEU A 83 -1.73 10.61 -11.64
N GLU A 84 -1.15 10.33 -12.81
CA GLU A 84 0.25 10.63 -13.15
C GLU A 84 0.59 12.11 -12.96
N ASN A 85 -0.35 13.02 -13.27
CA ASN A 85 -0.16 14.45 -13.11
C ASN A 85 -0.21 14.96 -11.66
N ARG A 86 -0.62 14.11 -10.71
CA ARG A 86 -0.75 14.43 -9.28
C ARG A 86 0.09 13.52 -8.40
N ALA A 87 0.75 12.51 -8.98
CA ALA A 87 1.52 11.51 -8.27
C ALA A 87 2.52 12.15 -7.28
N ILE A 88 3.16 13.24 -7.70
CA ILE A 88 4.13 13.93 -6.86
C ILE A 88 3.54 14.81 -5.80
N GLU A 89 2.46 15.51 -6.10
CA GLU A 89 1.76 16.29 -5.09
C GLU A 89 1.26 15.35 -3.98
N LEU A 90 0.65 14.23 -4.35
CA LEU A 90 0.20 13.21 -3.40
C LEU A 90 1.35 12.58 -2.62
N ALA A 91 2.46 12.23 -3.28
CA ALA A 91 3.63 11.67 -2.63
C ALA A 91 4.25 12.64 -1.62
N CYS A 92 4.52 13.88 -2.04
CA CYS A 92 5.03 14.92 -1.13
C CYS A 92 4.07 15.11 0.04
N TYR A 93 2.78 15.34 -0.21
CA TYR A 93 1.84 15.57 0.89
C TYR A 93 1.61 14.36 1.80
N SER A 94 1.85 13.13 1.32
CA SER A 94 1.87 11.93 2.17
C SER A 94 3.12 11.81 3.03
N GLN A 95 4.23 12.42 2.61
CA GLN A 95 5.47 12.48 3.39
C GLN A 95 5.48 13.67 4.37
N ALA A 96 4.66 14.70 4.11
CA ALA A 96 4.61 15.92 4.90
C ALA A 96 4.37 15.70 6.42
N PRO A 97 3.53 14.74 6.87
CA PRO A 97 3.41 14.41 8.29
C PRO A 97 4.74 14.07 8.96
N ASP A 98 5.62 13.31 8.29
CA ASP A 98 6.93 12.94 8.84
C ASP A 98 7.98 14.02 8.61
N GLU A 99 7.94 14.77 7.50
CA GLU A 99 8.98 15.76 7.22
C GLU A 99 8.80 17.05 8.04
N ILE A 100 7.55 17.44 8.28
CA ILE A 100 7.25 18.69 8.98
C ILE A 100 7.21 18.43 10.48
N LYS A 101 8.22 18.93 11.21
CA LYS A 101 8.42 18.73 12.66
C LYS A 101 7.19 18.89 13.57
N ARG A 102 6.23 19.76 13.22
CA ARG A 102 5.01 19.95 14.02
C ARG A 102 4.01 18.81 13.84
N TYR A 103 4.09 18.05 12.75
CA TYR A 103 3.20 16.94 12.44
C TYR A 103 3.83 15.58 12.72
N ASN A 104 5.17 15.50 12.75
CA ASN A 104 5.86 14.23 12.96
C ASN A 104 5.65 13.68 14.38
N ALA A 105 5.37 12.38 14.46
CA ALA A 105 5.18 11.63 15.71
C ALA A 105 6.31 11.82 16.73
N VAL A 106 7.59 11.75 16.32
CA VAL A 106 8.77 11.79 17.21
C VAL A 106 8.91 13.14 17.92
N PRO A 107 9.11 14.28 17.23
CA PRO A 107 9.21 15.57 17.88
C PRO A 107 7.92 15.95 18.62
N VAL A 108 6.74 15.54 18.16
CA VAL A 108 5.49 15.79 18.90
C VAL A 108 5.41 14.93 20.18
N ALA A 109 5.94 13.71 20.17
CA ALA A 109 5.99 12.87 21.35
C ALA A 109 7.01 13.38 22.39
N VAL A 110 8.15 13.95 21.95
CA VAL A 110 9.21 14.48 22.85
C VAL A 110 8.88 15.90 23.32
N TRP A 111 8.54 16.78 22.38
CA TRP A 111 8.44 18.24 22.59
C TRP A 111 7.00 18.76 22.54
N GLY A 112 6.05 17.98 22.02
CA GLY A 112 4.67 18.39 21.76
C GLY A 112 3.75 18.49 22.98
N VAL A 113 4.27 18.69 24.20
CA VAL A 113 3.46 18.85 25.43
C VAL A 113 2.74 20.22 25.50
N ILE A 114 2.49 20.87 24.36
CA ILE A 114 1.77 22.16 24.28
C ILE A 114 0.25 21.94 24.43
N SER A 115 -0.26 20.78 23.99
CA SER A 115 -1.66 20.37 24.18
C SER A 115 -1.82 18.85 24.05
N TRP A 116 -2.47 18.22 25.03
CA TRP A 116 -2.77 16.79 25.00
C TRP A 116 -3.68 16.40 23.82
N ASP A 117 -4.64 17.25 23.47
CA ASP A 117 -5.50 17.02 22.30
C ASP A 117 -4.71 17.10 21.00
N TYR A 118 -3.80 18.06 20.89
CA TYR A 118 -2.92 18.15 19.72
C TYR A 118 -2.05 16.92 19.59
N ARG A 119 -1.36 16.53 20.67
CA ARG A 119 -0.53 15.31 20.70
C ARG A 119 -1.36 14.09 20.31
N ARG A 120 -2.55 13.92 20.88
CA ARG A 120 -3.44 12.80 20.58
C ARG A 120 -3.90 12.79 19.12
N ARG A 121 -4.18 13.94 18.52
CA ARG A 121 -4.50 14.00 17.08
C ARG A 121 -3.31 13.63 16.20
N ILE A 122 -2.11 14.10 16.54
CA ILE A 122 -0.92 13.69 15.80
C ILE A 122 -0.68 12.19 15.94
N MET A 123 -0.55 11.70 17.16
CA MET A 123 -0.19 10.30 17.41
C MET A 123 -1.32 9.34 17.03
N ASP A 124 -2.52 9.54 17.56
CA ASP A 124 -3.61 8.57 17.45
C ASP A 124 -4.38 8.73 16.14
N THR A 125 -4.45 9.93 15.57
CA THR A 125 -5.28 10.19 14.36
C THR A 125 -4.44 10.19 13.09
N LEU A 126 -3.36 10.97 13.05
CA LEU A 126 -2.50 11.06 11.86
C LEU A 126 -1.58 9.84 11.74
N HIS A 127 -0.91 9.45 12.83
CA HIS A 127 0.04 8.34 12.84
C HIS A 127 -0.53 7.00 13.29
N SER A 128 -1.86 6.87 13.37
CA SER A 128 -2.53 5.61 13.74
C SER A 128 -2.05 4.90 15.03
N LEU A 129 -1.41 5.59 15.98
CA LEU A 129 -0.94 5.02 17.25
C LEU A 129 -2.04 5.01 18.31
N HIS A 130 -3.13 4.27 18.06
CA HIS A 130 -4.36 4.37 18.83
C HIS A 130 -4.61 3.24 19.86
N GLY A 131 -3.76 2.21 19.91
CA GLY A 131 -3.87 1.14 20.92
C GLY A 131 -5.12 0.25 20.82
N GLY A 132 -5.85 0.30 19.70
CA GLY A 132 -7.12 -0.43 19.53
C GLY A 132 -6.92 -1.86 19.02
N ASP A 133 -7.92 -2.69 19.24
CA ASP A 133 -7.95 -4.09 18.81
C ASP A 133 -8.15 -4.25 17.29
N TYR A 134 -8.19 -5.50 16.82
CA TYR A 134 -8.37 -5.83 15.40
C TYR A 134 -9.65 -5.23 14.80
N ALA A 135 -10.72 -5.08 15.58
CA ALA A 135 -11.96 -4.49 15.11
C ALA A 135 -11.80 -2.97 14.93
N ALA A 136 -11.11 -2.30 15.85
CA ALA A 136 -10.78 -0.89 15.73
C ALA A 136 -9.83 -0.63 14.53
N VAL A 137 -8.82 -1.47 14.33
CA VAL A 137 -7.88 -1.39 13.19
C VAL A 137 -8.63 -1.56 11.86
N ALA A 138 -9.46 -2.61 11.73
CA ALA A 138 -10.20 -2.88 10.51
C ALA A 138 -11.16 -1.73 10.14
N ARG A 139 -11.88 -1.22 11.14
CA ARG A 139 -12.78 -0.08 10.99
C ARG A 139 -12.03 1.17 10.54
N ARG A 140 -10.92 1.50 11.18
CA ARG A 140 -10.07 2.63 10.81
C ARG A 140 -9.57 2.53 9.37
N ARG A 141 -9.03 1.38 8.96
CA ARG A 141 -8.59 1.13 7.58
C ARG A 141 -9.73 1.35 6.57
N SER A 142 -10.92 0.86 6.88
CA SER A 142 -12.11 1.05 6.03
C SER A 142 -12.49 2.53 5.89
N ILE A 143 -12.53 3.28 6.99
CA ILE A 143 -12.84 4.71 6.99
C ILE A 143 -11.78 5.48 6.21
N LEU A 144 -10.49 5.26 6.49
CA LEU A 144 -9.38 5.94 5.82
C LEU A 144 -9.35 5.64 4.32
N HIS A 145 -9.55 4.38 3.92
CA HIS A 145 -9.69 4.00 2.52
C HIS A 145 -10.79 4.80 1.81
N GLN A 146 -11.98 4.87 2.43
CA GLN A 146 -13.10 5.61 1.85
C GLN A 146 -12.83 7.12 1.80
N LEU A 147 -12.16 7.69 2.81
CA LEU A 147 -11.79 9.10 2.83
C LEU A 147 -10.74 9.42 1.76
N VAL A 148 -9.72 8.58 1.56
CA VAL A 148 -8.75 8.72 0.46
C VAL A 148 -9.47 8.72 -0.88
N LYS A 149 -10.39 7.78 -1.10
CA LYS A 149 -11.17 7.67 -2.34
C LYS A 149 -12.03 8.89 -2.63
N VAL A 150 -12.73 9.40 -1.62
CA VAL A 150 -13.59 10.60 -1.78
C VAL A 150 -12.72 11.85 -1.98
N SER A 151 -11.64 11.98 -1.22
CA SER A 151 -10.76 13.14 -1.27
C SER A 151 -10.04 13.23 -2.62
N SER A 152 -9.48 12.12 -3.10
CA SER A 152 -8.75 12.04 -4.37
C SER A 152 -9.64 12.38 -5.58
N ALA A 153 -10.91 11.96 -5.56
CA ALA A 153 -11.88 12.26 -6.61
C ALA A 153 -12.30 13.74 -6.64
N SER A 154 -12.31 14.43 -5.50
CA SER A 154 -12.72 15.83 -5.42
C SER A 154 -11.73 16.79 -6.07
N ARG A 155 -10.44 16.43 -6.11
CA ARG A 155 -9.32 17.26 -6.64
C ARG A 155 -9.20 18.65 -6.01
N THR A 156 -9.86 18.90 -4.88
CA THR A 156 -9.93 20.24 -4.29
C THR A 156 -8.80 20.53 -3.32
N ARG A 157 -8.25 19.49 -2.66
CA ARG A 157 -7.24 19.62 -1.59
C ARG A 157 -6.31 18.40 -1.58
N ASP A 158 -5.26 18.46 -2.38
CA ASP A 158 -4.29 17.37 -2.51
C ASP A 158 -3.50 17.13 -1.23
N TRP A 159 -3.25 18.18 -0.44
CA TRP A 159 -2.61 18.03 0.87
C TRP A 159 -3.43 17.21 1.86
N GLU A 160 -4.77 17.37 1.88
CA GLU A 160 -5.63 16.53 2.72
C GLU A 160 -5.61 15.08 2.25
N THR A 161 -5.60 14.88 0.92
CA THR A 161 -5.48 13.54 0.33
C THR A 161 -4.16 12.89 0.73
N GLY A 162 -3.05 13.62 0.67
CA GLY A 162 -1.74 13.15 1.13
C GLY A 162 -1.73 12.75 2.61
N PHE A 163 -2.28 13.59 3.49
CA PHE A 163 -2.38 13.28 4.92
C PHE A 163 -3.25 12.05 5.20
N LEU A 164 -4.33 11.85 4.43
CA LEU A 164 -5.16 10.64 4.52
C LEU A 164 -4.42 9.39 4.01
N ILE A 165 -3.63 9.53 2.94
CA ILE A 165 -2.78 8.44 2.42
C ILE A 165 -1.74 8.03 3.46
N HIS A 166 -1.10 9.02 4.11
CA HIS A 166 -0.17 8.79 5.21
C HIS A 166 -0.85 8.01 6.34
N ALA A 167 -1.95 8.53 6.88
CA ALA A 167 -2.68 7.86 7.96
C ALA A 167 -3.15 6.44 7.59
N LEU A 168 -3.51 6.22 6.31
CA LEU A 168 -3.83 4.89 5.80
C LEU A 168 -2.61 3.98 5.84
N GLY A 169 -1.44 4.42 5.37
CA GLY A 169 -0.18 3.67 5.44
C GLY A 169 0.18 3.27 6.87
N ASP A 170 0.16 4.24 7.78
CA ASP A 170 0.45 4.07 9.21
C ASP A 170 -0.52 3.08 9.87
N SER A 171 -1.78 3.03 9.42
CA SER A 171 -2.74 2.04 9.93
C SER A 171 -2.40 0.59 9.53
N PHE A 172 -1.56 0.38 8.52
CA PHE A 172 -1.01 -0.93 8.16
C PHE A 172 0.32 -1.20 8.87
N ALA A 173 1.21 -0.21 8.96
CA ALA A 173 2.52 -0.35 9.56
C ALA A 173 2.46 -0.50 11.10
N HIS A 174 1.72 0.39 11.77
CA HIS A 174 1.73 0.50 13.22
C HIS A 174 0.78 -0.46 13.95
N VAL A 175 0.90 -1.74 13.62
CA VAL A 175 0.23 -2.84 14.30
C VAL A 175 1.20 -3.97 14.65
N HIS A 176 0.92 -4.64 15.77
CA HIS A 176 1.51 -5.94 16.08
C HIS A 176 0.57 -7.09 15.70
N GLY A 177 1.14 -8.30 15.62
CA GLY A 177 0.41 -9.50 15.19
C GLY A 177 0.24 -9.62 13.67
N ASP A 178 -0.47 -10.67 13.27
CA ASP A 178 -0.78 -10.97 11.87
C ASP A 178 -1.90 -10.07 11.33
N LEU A 179 -1.98 -9.90 10.00
CA LEU A 179 -3.02 -9.10 9.35
C LEU A 179 -4.46 -9.52 9.66
N GLU A 180 -4.66 -10.77 10.07
CA GLU A 180 -5.98 -11.32 10.41
C GLU A 180 -6.44 -10.89 11.80
N LYS A 181 -5.50 -10.60 12.70
CA LYS A 181 -5.76 -10.16 14.08
C LYS A 181 -4.74 -9.10 14.52
N PRO A 182 -4.64 -7.97 13.80
CA PRO A 182 -3.70 -6.93 14.14
C PRO A 182 -4.19 -6.17 15.38
N GLU A 183 -3.28 -5.69 16.18
CA GLU A 183 -3.58 -4.76 17.28
C GLU A 183 -2.70 -3.53 17.11
N ALA A 184 -3.28 -2.34 17.19
CA ALA A 184 -2.55 -1.10 16.97
C ALA A 184 -1.62 -0.80 18.13
N PHE A 185 -0.44 -0.27 17.81
CA PHE A 185 0.42 0.28 18.85
C PHE A 185 -0.23 1.48 19.52
N GLY A 186 0.02 1.64 20.82
CA GLY A 186 -0.46 2.80 21.57
C GLY A 186 0.42 4.03 21.36
N SER A 187 -0.13 5.22 21.62
CA SER A 187 0.56 6.50 21.45
C SER A 187 1.76 6.74 22.37
N LEU A 188 1.99 5.86 23.35
CA LEU A 188 3.20 5.84 24.19
C LEU A 188 4.35 5.07 23.56
N VAL A 189 4.09 4.23 22.55
CA VAL A 189 5.10 3.37 21.90
C VAL A 189 5.90 4.12 20.85
N GLY A 190 5.48 5.33 20.44
CA GLY A 190 6.21 6.18 19.48
C GLY A 190 7.66 6.51 19.88
N HIS A 191 7.99 6.48 21.17
CA HIS A 191 9.39 6.62 21.67
C HIS A 191 10.20 5.32 21.66
N GLY A 192 9.53 4.15 21.57
CA GLY A 192 10.16 2.84 21.64
C GLY A 192 10.60 2.27 20.29
N PHE A 193 10.02 2.75 19.18
CA PHE A 193 10.29 2.22 17.84
C PHE A 193 11.68 2.56 17.31
N GLU A 194 12.24 3.74 17.65
CA GLU A 194 13.63 4.08 17.33
C GLU A 194 14.66 3.14 17.97
N PHE A 195 14.28 2.38 19.01
CA PHE A 195 15.24 1.61 19.83
C PHE A 195 15.14 0.09 19.71
N PHE A 196 14.04 -0.49 19.19
CA PHE A 196 13.84 -1.95 19.29
C PHE A 196 13.33 -2.68 18.04
N ASN A 197 12.54 -2.05 17.15
CA ASN A 197 12.09 -2.61 15.85
C ASN A 197 11.20 -1.57 15.16
N ASP A 198 11.57 -1.07 13.99
CA ASP A 198 10.77 -0.09 13.28
C ASP A 198 9.59 -0.76 12.52
N PRO A 199 8.32 -0.39 12.78
CA PRO A 199 7.16 -0.95 12.09
C PRO A 199 7.05 -0.49 10.63
N ASP A 200 7.69 0.62 10.28
CA ASP A 200 7.72 1.20 8.93
C ASP A 200 8.77 0.51 8.06
N GLU A 201 9.71 -0.23 8.68
CA GLU A 201 10.58 -1.15 7.96
C GLU A 201 9.76 -2.30 7.37
N ILE A 202 9.59 -2.28 6.04
CA ILE A 202 8.86 -3.33 5.30
C ILE A 202 9.61 -4.68 5.41
N PHE A 203 10.94 -4.63 5.52
CA PHE A 203 11.83 -5.80 5.41
C PHE A 203 12.98 -5.86 6.43
N GLY A 204 13.05 -4.93 7.38
CA GLY A 204 14.13 -4.85 8.37
C GLY A 204 13.79 -5.49 9.73
N GLY A 205 14.83 -6.03 10.39
CA GLY A 205 14.78 -6.73 11.66
C GLY A 205 15.40 -8.15 11.63
N ALA A 206 15.40 -8.84 12.77
CA ALA A 206 15.94 -10.20 12.93
C ALA A 206 15.18 -11.28 12.12
N GLU A 207 14.04 -10.93 11.53
CA GLU A 207 13.20 -11.81 10.70
C GLU A 207 12.91 -11.14 9.35
N PRO A 208 13.57 -11.58 8.27
CA PRO A 208 13.27 -11.11 6.92
C PRO A 208 11.80 -11.30 6.57
N ASN A 209 11.18 -10.31 5.90
CA ASN A 209 9.78 -10.31 5.42
C ASN A 209 8.67 -10.16 6.49
N LYS A 210 9.00 -9.84 7.74
CA LYS A 210 8.00 -9.75 8.82
C LYS A 210 6.85 -8.77 8.53
N ASN A 211 7.12 -7.63 7.88
CA ASN A 211 6.10 -6.60 7.60
C ASN A 211 5.65 -6.57 6.12
N TYR A 212 6.23 -7.40 5.24
CA TYR A 212 5.94 -7.39 3.80
C TYR A 212 4.45 -7.52 3.49
N HIS A 213 3.78 -8.45 4.17
CA HIS A 213 2.37 -8.70 3.95
C HIS A 213 1.51 -7.46 4.27
N LYS A 214 1.90 -6.66 5.28
CA LYS A 214 1.23 -5.39 5.64
C LYS A 214 1.42 -4.36 4.54
N TYR A 215 2.63 -4.27 3.98
CA TYR A 215 2.94 -3.40 2.87
C TYR A 215 2.18 -3.77 1.58
N VAL A 216 2.05 -5.05 1.25
CA VAL A 216 1.21 -5.53 0.12
C VAL A 216 -0.25 -5.18 0.33
N ALA A 217 -0.77 -5.35 1.56
CA ALA A 217 -2.14 -4.98 1.88
C ALA A 217 -2.36 -3.46 1.77
N TYR A 218 -1.41 -2.65 2.24
CA TYR A 218 -1.42 -1.20 2.10
C TYR A 218 -1.44 -0.78 0.63
N THR A 219 -0.49 -1.24 -0.18
CA THR A 219 -0.37 -0.86 -1.61
C THR A 219 -1.61 -1.26 -2.41
N SER A 220 -2.20 -2.41 -2.11
CA SER A 220 -3.49 -2.83 -2.67
C SER A 220 -4.62 -1.89 -2.28
N SER A 221 -4.76 -1.58 -0.97
CA SER A 221 -5.79 -0.67 -0.47
C SER A 221 -5.65 0.74 -1.04
N LEU A 222 -4.43 1.26 -1.13
CA LEU A 222 -4.14 2.57 -1.71
C LEU A 222 -4.49 2.60 -3.20
N PHE A 223 -4.07 1.59 -3.96
CA PHE A 223 -4.42 1.50 -5.38
C PHE A 223 -5.94 1.45 -5.58
N GLU A 224 -6.65 0.65 -4.80
CA GLU A 224 -8.12 0.58 -4.86
C GLU A 224 -8.80 1.90 -4.47
N ALA A 225 -8.25 2.63 -3.50
CA ALA A 225 -8.78 3.93 -3.10
C ALA A 225 -8.54 5.01 -4.17
N LEU A 226 -7.40 4.97 -4.87
CA LEU A 226 -7.04 5.96 -5.89
C LEU A 226 -7.59 5.63 -7.29
N SER A 227 -7.75 4.35 -7.62
CA SER A 227 -8.11 3.90 -8.96
C SER A 227 -9.62 3.86 -9.21
N THR A 228 -9.98 3.87 -10.49
CA THR A 228 -11.33 3.50 -10.92
C THR A 228 -11.46 1.97 -11.03
N SER A 229 -12.68 1.45 -10.83
CA SER A 229 -12.93 0.00 -10.83
C SER A 229 -12.52 -0.71 -12.13
N SER A 230 -12.40 -0.01 -13.26
CA SER A 230 -12.01 -0.57 -14.56
C SER A 230 -10.50 -0.56 -14.86
N ASN A 231 -9.63 -0.09 -13.95
CA ASN A 231 -8.19 0.05 -14.22
C ASN A 231 -7.43 -1.30 -14.23
N ALA A 232 -7.64 -2.11 -15.27
CA ALA A 232 -7.01 -3.42 -15.43
C ALA A 232 -5.49 -3.33 -15.63
N ILE A 233 -5.01 -2.34 -16.39
CA ILE A 233 -3.58 -2.12 -16.62
C ILE A 233 -2.87 -1.80 -15.31
N GLY A 234 -3.42 -0.88 -14.51
CA GLY A 234 -2.89 -0.54 -13.19
C GLY A 234 -2.87 -1.72 -12.24
N ARG A 235 -3.89 -2.60 -12.27
CA ARG A 235 -3.88 -3.85 -11.47
C ARG A 235 -2.76 -4.80 -11.86
N THR A 236 -2.48 -4.95 -13.16
CA THR A 236 -1.35 -5.75 -13.62
C THR A 236 -0.02 -5.12 -13.18
N ALA A 237 0.12 -3.80 -13.29
CA ALA A 237 1.32 -3.08 -12.84
C ALA A 237 1.54 -3.21 -11.32
N LEU A 238 0.47 -3.09 -10.52
CA LEU A 238 0.51 -3.31 -9.07
C LEU A 238 1.00 -4.71 -8.72
N ALA A 239 0.46 -5.74 -9.39
CA ALA A 239 0.87 -7.12 -9.14
C ALA A 239 2.34 -7.35 -9.50
N SER A 240 2.82 -6.80 -10.62
CA SER A 240 4.24 -6.85 -10.99
C SER A 240 5.12 -6.15 -9.96
N PHE A 241 4.75 -4.94 -9.54
CA PHE A 241 5.45 -4.18 -8.51
C PHE A 241 5.56 -4.94 -7.19
N GLN A 242 4.43 -5.47 -6.69
CA GLN A 242 4.40 -6.24 -5.45
C GLN A 242 5.29 -7.48 -5.55
N ASN A 243 5.25 -8.19 -6.68
CA ASN A 243 6.08 -9.38 -6.92
C ASN A 243 7.58 -9.05 -6.98
N ASP A 244 7.96 -7.97 -7.66
CA ASP A 244 9.36 -7.55 -7.75
C ASP A 244 9.90 -7.18 -6.36
N ILE A 245 9.12 -6.42 -5.59
CA ILE A 245 9.45 -6.06 -4.21
C ILE A 245 9.55 -7.31 -3.33
N ALA A 246 8.66 -8.31 -3.50
CA ALA A 246 8.75 -9.61 -2.81
C ALA A 246 10.03 -10.37 -3.14
N GLN A 247 10.35 -10.51 -4.42
CA GLN A 247 11.53 -11.24 -4.89
C GLN A 247 12.81 -10.57 -4.40
N LYS A 248 12.84 -9.23 -4.45
CA LYS A 248 13.96 -8.46 -3.93
C LYS A 248 14.08 -8.64 -2.44
N ALA A 249 13.01 -8.55 -1.66
CA ALA A 249 13.08 -8.80 -0.24
C ALA A 249 13.53 -10.22 0.15
N GLN A 250 13.16 -11.24 -0.61
CA GLN A 250 13.59 -12.62 -0.37
C GLN A 250 15.05 -12.87 -0.74
N SER A 251 15.61 -12.10 -1.68
CA SER A 251 16.97 -12.27 -2.19
C SER A 251 17.95 -11.22 -1.68
N ALA A 252 17.44 -10.12 -1.16
CA ALA A 252 18.19 -9.00 -0.63
C ALA A 252 18.96 -9.46 0.60
N ARG A 253 20.27 -9.21 0.57
CA ARG A 253 21.13 -9.39 1.74
C ARG A 253 21.02 -8.20 2.68
N GLU A 254 20.58 -7.05 2.17
CA GLU A 254 20.50 -5.76 2.86
C GLU A 254 19.22 -5.00 2.44
N PRO A 255 18.61 -4.20 3.34
CA PRO A 255 17.43 -3.37 3.04
C PRO A 255 17.57 -2.45 1.81
N LEU A 256 18.80 -2.08 1.46
CA LEU A 256 19.17 -1.19 0.35
C LEU A 256 18.69 -1.66 -1.03
N ASP A 257 18.65 -2.97 -1.28
CA ASP A 257 18.20 -3.51 -2.58
C ASP A 257 16.72 -3.23 -2.83
N VAL A 258 15.91 -3.18 -1.76
CA VAL A 258 14.50 -2.85 -1.83
C VAL A 258 14.32 -1.36 -2.08
N ILE A 259 15.07 -0.50 -1.39
CA ILE A 259 15.02 0.97 -1.57
C ILE A 259 15.34 1.33 -3.02
N SER A 260 16.42 0.77 -3.56
CA SER A 260 16.82 0.98 -4.96
C SER A 260 15.71 0.56 -5.94
N THR A 261 15.00 -0.54 -5.62
CA THR A 261 13.84 -0.99 -6.42
C THR A 261 12.68 0.01 -6.33
N LEU A 262 12.36 0.50 -5.12
CA LEU A 262 11.32 1.52 -4.92
C LEU A 262 11.65 2.83 -5.66
N HIS A 263 12.91 3.27 -5.61
CA HIS A 263 13.38 4.45 -6.34
C HIS A 263 13.21 4.27 -7.85
N ALA A 264 13.58 3.09 -8.38
CA ALA A 264 13.42 2.78 -9.80
C ALA A 264 11.95 2.87 -10.26
N TYR A 265 11.02 2.46 -9.40
CA TYR A 265 9.59 2.58 -9.65
C TYR A 265 9.05 4.00 -9.46
N GLY A 266 9.52 4.70 -8.43
CA GLY A 266 9.11 6.05 -8.11
C GLY A 266 9.56 7.08 -9.16
N GLY A 267 10.66 6.86 -9.86
CA GLY A 267 11.19 7.77 -10.89
C GLY A 267 12.19 8.80 -10.33
N THR A 268 12.55 9.81 -11.15
CA THR A 268 13.64 10.78 -10.84
C THR A 268 13.24 11.91 -9.90
N PHE A 269 12.15 11.75 -9.16
CA PHE A 269 11.64 12.81 -8.31
C PHE A 269 12.54 13.02 -7.12
N LYS A 270 12.80 14.28 -6.80
CA LYS A 270 13.67 14.64 -5.70
C LYS A 270 12.83 15.22 -4.60
N GLU A 271 13.19 14.92 -3.37
CA GLU A 271 12.56 15.50 -2.19
C GLU A 271 12.56 17.04 -2.20
N GLN A 272 13.59 17.65 -2.80
CA GLN A 272 13.69 19.10 -3.03
C GLN A 272 12.48 19.66 -3.79
N ASP A 273 11.78 18.82 -4.58
CA ASP A 273 10.56 19.18 -5.30
C ASP A 273 9.37 19.39 -4.33
N CYS A 274 9.45 18.85 -3.10
CA CYS A 274 8.40 18.92 -2.09
C CYS A 274 8.46 20.19 -1.22
N GLU A 275 9.62 20.86 -1.11
CA GLU A 275 9.78 22.04 -0.23
C GLU A 275 8.73 23.12 -0.51
N ARG A 276 8.47 23.39 -1.80
CA ARG A 276 7.43 24.35 -2.22
C ARG A 276 6.05 23.91 -1.72
N LEU A 277 5.71 22.64 -1.90
CA LEU A 277 4.41 22.09 -1.51
C LEU A 277 4.21 22.12 0.00
N TYR A 278 5.25 21.84 0.79
CA TYR A 278 5.18 21.92 2.26
C TYR A 278 4.92 23.33 2.76
N ASN A 279 5.47 24.34 2.08
CA ASN A 279 5.23 25.75 2.41
C ASN A 279 3.79 26.22 2.08
N GLU A 280 3.04 25.47 1.28
CA GLU A 280 1.63 25.76 0.98
C GLU A 280 0.66 25.23 2.05
N ILE A 281 1.15 24.41 2.99
CA ILE A 281 0.32 23.83 4.05
C ILE A 281 0.01 24.89 5.12
N ASP A 282 -1.28 25.14 5.31
CA ASP A 282 -1.82 26.08 6.30
C ASP A 282 -2.16 25.34 7.61
N ASP A 283 -1.45 25.68 8.68
CA ASP A 283 -1.61 25.05 10.01
C ASP A 283 -3.02 25.17 10.59
N THR A 284 -3.74 26.25 10.29
CA THR A 284 -5.12 26.43 10.75
C THR A 284 -6.03 25.43 10.06
N LYS A 285 -5.82 25.21 8.76
CA LYS A 285 -6.57 24.20 8.00
C LYS A 285 -6.21 22.79 8.44
N VAL A 286 -4.93 22.51 8.71
CA VAL A 286 -4.50 21.19 9.22
C VAL A 286 -5.15 20.89 10.57
N ARG A 287 -5.20 21.85 11.50
CA ARG A 287 -5.88 21.65 12.79
C ARG A 287 -7.36 21.30 12.61
N ALA A 288 -8.07 22.05 11.77
CA ALA A 288 -9.48 21.79 11.47
C ALA A 288 -9.70 20.43 10.77
N PHE A 289 -8.79 20.05 9.87
CA PHE A 289 -8.78 18.74 9.22
C PHE A 289 -8.59 17.60 10.23
N LEU A 290 -7.60 17.70 11.12
CA LEU A 290 -7.33 16.67 12.13
C LEU A 290 -8.50 16.51 13.10
N GLU A 291 -9.17 17.62 13.47
CA GLU A 291 -10.41 17.58 14.26
C GLU A 291 -11.54 16.83 13.57
N ASP A 292 -11.68 17.04 12.27
CA ASP A 292 -12.71 16.36 11.48
C ASP A 292 -12.39 14.89 11.26
N LEU A 293 -11.14 14.57 10.98
CA LEU A 293 -10.67 13.20 10.83
C LEU A 293 -10.86 12.41 12.13
N GLU A 294 -10.48 12.99 13.28
CA GLU A 294 -10.69 12.40 14.60
C GLU A 294 -12.17 12.02 14.82
N ARG A 295 -13.10 12.94 14.55
CA ARG A 295 -14.55 12.67 14.68
C ARG A 295 -15.02 11.55 13.77
N LYS A 296 -14.55 11.51 12.52
CA LYS A 296 -14.89 10.46 11.55
C LYS A 296 -14.39 9.10 12.02
N LEU A 297 -13.17 9.04 12.55
CA LEU A 297 -12.59 7.79 13.09
C LEU A 297 -13.27 7.30 14.37
N ALA A 298 -13.89 8.20 15.15
CA ALA A 298 -14.60 7.85 16.37
C ALA A 298 -16.04 7.36 16.17
N THR A 299 -16.65 7.63 15.01
CA THR A 299 -18.11 7.45 14.78
C THR A 299 -18.47 6.36 13.76
N GLY A 300 -17.52 5.85 13.00
CA GLY A 300 -17.74 4.71 12.07
C GLY A 300 -17.73 3.37 12.77
#